data_AF-A0A1A8BXP5-F1
#
_entry.id   AF-A0A1A8BXP5-F1
#
_cell.length_a   1.000
_cell.length_b   1.000
_cell.length_c   1.000
_cell.angle_alpha   90.00
_cell.angle_beta   90.00
_cell.angle_gamma   90.00
#
_symmetry.space_group_name_H-M   'P 1'
#
loop_
_entity.id
_entity.type
_entity.pdbx_description
1 polymer ?
#
loop_
_entity_poly.entity_id
_entity_poly.type
_entity_poly.pdbx_seq_one_letter_code
_entity_poly.pdbx_strand_id
1 'polypeptide(L)'
;MSSNPCLREHEERYQNRKEAVEFYRLNGVKETLEAALNEMFLLRPGDVNGYLAEYFLKLSAPPRISRLRGRKVYDARGQPSIQADVFCTICNLEKSTSSASVSSCLPPEGMSLYQDRTHHVTTAAQWINEDLSDELKDQDPCDQSEVDRRLSNFFKARLQEDKDIQEMEKQRSLTSTKQEVEPPAPPSAKTRDKRSTGKLLPPAEPLEPVLPGSMAIGAVSLAVAKTGAQVKNIPLYKHVASLRDHEAPGQFHIPILLVTLLSCGKTSPGKLCLLEEVILIPKMGQQVKQIIGMTLEL
;
A
#
# COMPACT_ATOMS: atom_id res chain seq x y z
N MET A 1 -30.98 13.46 51.22
CA MET A 1 -29.59 13.80 51.54
C MET A 1 -28.99 14.47 50.32
N SER A 2 -28.98 15.80 50.30
CA SER A 2 -28.48 16.58 49.18
C SER A 2 -26.99 16.83 49.42
N SER A 3 -26.12 16.08 48.73
CA SER A 3 -24.67 16.25 48.84
C SER A 3 -24.30 17.65 48.33
N ASN A 4 -23.68 18.45 49.17
CA ASN A 4 -23.36 19.86 48.92
C ASN A 4 -22.40 19.96 47.72
N PRO A 5 -22.77 20.59 46.58
CA PRO A 5 -21.95 20.61 45.36
C PRO A 5 -20.53 21.15 45.57
N CYS A 6 -20.38 22.15 46.44
CA CYS A 6 -19.11 22.79 46.78
C CYS A 6 -18.12 21.86 47.51
N LEU A 7 -18.61 20.94 48.34
CA LEU A 7 -17.75 19.97 49.05
C LEU A 7 -17.23 18.90 48.09
N ARG A 8 -18.07 18.45 47.13
CA ARG A 8 -17.67 17.47 46.11
C ARG A 8 -16.57 18.01 45.19
N GLU A 9 -16.69 19.25 44.73
CA GLU A 9 -15.64 19.88 43.91
C GLU A 9 -14.29 19.98 44.64
N HIS A 10 -14.31 20.19 45.96
CA HIS A 10 -13.10 20.30 46.76
C HIS A 10 -12.43 18.93 47.00
N GLU A 11 -13.23 17.89 47.20
CA GLU A 11 -12.78 16.49 47.28
C GLU A 11 -12.22 16.01 45.94
N GLU A 12 -12.90 16.32 44.83
CA GLU A 12 -12.44 16.02 43.47
C GLU A 12 -11.11 16.71 43.15
N ARG A 13 -10.93 17.98 43.50
CA ARG A 13 -9.65 18.69 43.32
C ARG A 13 -8.52 18.07 44.13
N TYR A 14 -8.80 17.68 45.37
CA TYR A 14 -7.80 17.01 46.22
C TYR A 14 -7.40 15.65 45.64
N GLN A 15 -8.38 14.89 45.18
CA GLN A 15 -8.17 13.60 44.53
C GLN A 15 -7.37 13.74 43.23
N ASN A 16 -7.75 14.67 42.34
CA ASN A 16 -7.01 14.97 41.11
C ASN A 16 -5.57 15.38 41.39
N ARG A 17 -5.31 16.15 42.45
CA ARG A 17 -3.95 16.54 42.84
C ARG A 17 -3.13 15.33 43.29
N LYS A 18 -3.72 14.43 44.07
CA LYS A 18 -3.06 13.20 44.52
C LYS A 18 -2.75 12.28 43.34
N GLU A 19 -3.70 12.12 42.42
CA GLU A 19 -3.52 11.34 41.19
C GLU A 19 -2.46 11.93 40.27
N ALA A 20 -2.42 13.26 40.10
CA ALA A 20 -1.39 13.93 39.32
C ALA A 20 0.01 13.72 39.88
N VAL A 21 0.17 13.82 41.21
CA VAL A 21 1.47 13.57 41.87
C VAL A 21 1.92 12.12 41.66
N GLU A 22 1.03 11.15 41.83
CA GLU A 22 1.36 9.75 41.56
C GLU A 22 1.68 9.51 40.08
N PHE A 23 0.92 10.12 39.16
CA PHE A 23 1.17 10.01 37.73
C PHE A 23 2.54 10.56 37.33
N TYR A 24 2.92 11.75 37.81
CA TYR A 24 4.24 12.32 37.51
C TYR A 24 5.38 11.51 38.12
N ARG A 25 5.18 10.98 39.33
CA ARG A 25 6.15 10.12 40.01
C ARG A 25 6.37 8.81 39.26
N LEU A 26 5.28 8.15 38.83
CA LEU A 26 5.35 6.88 38.10
C LEU A 26 6.00 7.01 36.72
N ASN A 27 5.84 8.16 36.06
CA ASN A 27 6.41 8.42 34.74
C ASN A 27 7.77 9.14 34.77
N GLY A 28 8.36 9.38 35.95
CA GLY A 28 9.68 10.03 36.06
C GLY A 28 9.74 11.44 35.44
N VAL A 29 8.61 12.17 35.45
CA VAL A 29 8.47 13.44 34.72
C VAL A 29 9.40 14.50 35.28
N LYS A 30 9.55 14.52 36.62
CA LYS A 30 10.39 15.50 37.31
C LYS A 30 11.86 15.30 36.97
N GLU A 31 12.34 14.07 37.08
CA GLU A 31 13.74 13.70 36.83
C GLU A 31 14.12 14.00 35.38
N THR A 32 13.20 13.71 34.44
CA THR A 32 13.40 13.98 33.01
C THR A 32 13.48 15.49 32.73
N LEU A 33 12.60 16.30 33.33
CA LEU A 33 12.63 17.76 33.20
C LEU A 33 13.90 18.36 33.79
N GLU A 34 14.29 17.92 34.98
CA GLU A 34 15.52 18.39 35.63
C GLU A 34 16.76 18.06 34.80
N ALA A 35 16.84 16.85 34.24
CA ALA A 35 17.92 16.46 33.33
C ALA A 35 17.97 17.36 32.08
N ALA A 36 16.83 17.58 31.43
CA ALA A 36 16.72 18.44 30.24
C ALA A 36 17.18 19.89 30.52
N LEU A 37 16.74 20.45 31.65
CA LEU A 37 17.09 21.81 32.06
C LEU A 37 18.58 21.94 32.40
N ASN A 38 19.15 20.94 33.08
CA ASN A 38 20.57 20.92 33.43
C ASN A 38 21.46 20.87 32.18
N GLU A 39 21.16 19.98 31.22
CA GLU A 39 21.91 19.92 29.96
C GLU A 39 21.77 21.21 29.14
N MET A 40 20.55 21.74 29.04
CA MET A 40 20.28 22.97 28.30
C MET A 40 21.03 24.17 28.89
N PHE A 41 21.15 24.25 30.23
CA PHE A 41 21.93 25.30 30.90
C PHE A 41 23.42 25.23 30.56
N LEU A 42 23.97 24.02 30.39
CA LEU A 42 25.36 23.82 29.99
C LEU A 42 25.59 24.18 28.52
N LEU A 43 24.69 23.75 27.63
CA LEU A 43 24.84 23.95 26.19
C LEU A 43 24.49 25.37 25.72
N ARG A 44 23.60 26.08 26.44
CA ARG A 44 23.08 27.42 26.11
C ARG A 44 22.69 27.57 24.63
N PRO A 45 21.74 26.75 24.13
CA PRO A 45 21.30 26.83 22.75
C PRO A 45 20.67 28.20 22.44
N GLY A 46 20.79 28.64 21.18
CA GLY A 46 20.17 29.89 20.72
C GLY A 46 18.63 29.85 20.74
N ASP A 47 18.05 28.66 20.57
CA ASP A 47 16.62 28.40 20.73
C ASP A 47 16.37 27.40 21.86
N VAL A 48 16.00 27.94 23.02
CA VAL A 48 15.70 27.19 24.25
C VAL A 48 14.52 26.24 24.05
N ASN A 49 13.45 26.71 23.40
CA ASN A 49 12.24 25.92 23.21
C ASN A 49 12.45 24.84 22.15
N GLY A 50 13.17 25.16 21.08
CA GLY A 50 13.57 24.19 20.06
C GLY A 50 14.42 23.05 20.63
N TYR A 51 15.35 23.37 21.54
CA TYR A 51 16.14 22.34 22.24
C TYR A 51 15.26 21.41 23.08
N LEU A 52 14.36 21.95 23.89
CA LEU A 52 13.45 21.14 24.70
C LEU A 52 12.54 20.27 23.83
N ALA A 53 12.04 20.81 22.71
CA ALA A 53 11.23 20.05 21.77
C ALA A 53 12.00 18.85 21.19
N GLU A 54 13.22 19.07 20.69
CA GLU A 54 14.09 18.01 20.17
C GLU A 54 14.48 16.98 21.26
N TYR A 55 14.74 17.45 22.48
CA TYR A 55 15.07 16.58 23.61
C TYR A 55 13.90 15.65 23.96
N PHE A 56 12.69 16.18 24.11
CA PHE A 56 11.51 15.36 24.39
C PHE A 56 11.08 14.51 23.20
N LEU A 57 11.38 14.94 21.96
CA LEU A 57 11.14 14.13 20.77
C LEU A 57 11.96 12.84 20.80
N LYS A 58 13.23 12.90 21.24
CA LYS A 58 14.09 11.71 21.40
C LYS A 58 13.60 10.73 22.47
N LEU A 59 12.91 11.24 23.49
CA LEU A 59 12.33 10.44 24.56
C LEU A 59 10.90 9.97 24.27
N SER A 60 10.28 10.51 23.22
CA SER A 60 8.90 10.19 22.85
C SER A 60 8.79 8.76 22.34
N ALA A 61 7.63 8.15 22.54
CA ALA A 61 7.33 6.83 21.98
C ALA A 61 7.45 6.86 20.44
N PRO A 62 7.92 5.75 19.82
CA PRO A 62 8.01 5.67 18.37
C PRO A 62 6.63 5.83 17.73
N PRO A 63 6.55 6.41 16.51
CA PRO A 63 5.31 6.48 15.76
C PRO A 63 4.64 5.11 15.59
N ARG A 64 3.31 5.10 15.64
CA ARG A 64 2.51 3.88 15.43
C ARG A 64 1.39 4.14 14.45
N ILE A 65 1.06 3.17 13.60
CA ILE A 65 -0.08 3.24 12.69
C ILE A 65 -1.37 3.29 13.52
N SER A 66 -2.17 4.35 13.34
CA SER A 66 -3.45 4.53 14.05
C SER A 66 -4.61 3.95 13.26
N ARG A 67 -4.62 4.21 11.95
CA ARG A 67 -5.62 3.69 11.00
C ARG A 67 -5.16 3.87 9.56
N LEU A 68 -5.86 3.18 8.66
CA LEU A 68 -5.70 3.32 7.22
C LEU A 68 -6.96 3.93 6.59
N ARG A 69 -6.83 4.48 5.39
CA ARG A 69 -7.99 4.92 4.60
C ARG A 69 -7.80 4.58 3.12
N GLY A 70 -8.69 3.74 2.60
CA GLY A 70 -8.79 3.39 1.19
C GLY A 70 -9.78 4.30 0.46
N ARG A 71 -9.38 4.90 -0.65
CA ARG A 71 -10.24 5.72 -1.52
C ARG A 71 -10.12 5.26 -2.97
N LYS A 72 -11.26 5.19 -3.64
CA LYS A 72 -11.31 5.02 -5.10
C LYS A 72 -10.81 6.31 -5.78
N VAL A 73 -9.83 6.17 -6.66
CA VAL A 73 -9.27 7.22 -7.51
C VAL A 73 -9.28 6.76 -8.97
N TYR A 74 -8.89 7.63 -9.90
CA TYR A 74 -8.77 7.31 -11.33
C TYR A 74 -7.32 7.40 -11.79
N ASP A 75 -6.88 6.45 -12.61
CA ASP A 75 -5.56 6.49 -13.23
C ASP A 75 -5.50 7.43 -14.45
N ALA A 76 -4.32 7.53 -15.06
CA ALA A 76 -4.10 8.36 -16.25
C ALA A 76 -4.95 7.98 -17.47
N ARG A 77 -5.56 6.78 -17.48
CA ARG A 77 -6.49 6.31 -18.53
C ARG A 77 -7.96 6.47 -18.13
N GLY A 78 -8.24 7.16 -17.02
CA GLY A 78 -9.59 7.32 -16.47
C GLY A 78 -10.17 6.04 -15.87
N GLN A 79 -9.34 5.05 -15.55
CA GLN A 79 -9.81 3.77 -15.00
C GLN A 79 -9.81 3.76 -13.47
N PRO A 80 -10.81 3.14 -12.82
CA PRO A 80 -10.84 2.93 -11.39
C PRO A 80 -9.53 2.34 -10.84
N SER A 81 -9.03 2.95 -9.78
CA SER A 81 -7.80 2.59 -9.07
C SER A 81 -7.97 2.85 -7.57
N ILE A 82 -7.04 2.35 -6.76
CA ILE A 82 -7.10 2.49 -5.30
C ILE A 82 -5.98 3.41 -4.79
N GLN A 83 -6.32 4.29 -3.87
CA GLN A 83 -5.36 5.05 -3.07
C GLN A 83 -5.48 4.62 -1.60
N ALA A 84 -4.36 4.32 -0.96
CA ALA A 84 -4.26 4.10 0.47
C ALA A 84 -3.59 5.32 1.13
N ASP A 85 -4.19 5.83 2.19
CA ASP A 85 -3.63 6.82 3.09
C ASP A 85 -3.30 6.18 4.43
N VAL A 86 -2.13 6.50 4.99
CA VAL A 86 -1.69 6.04 6.32
C VAL A 86 -1.81 7.19 7.32
N PHE A 87 -2.32 6.86 8.50
CA PHE A 87 -2.37 7.76 9.64
C PHE A 87 -1.55 7.14 10.76
N CYS A 88 -0.72 7.96 11.43
CA CYS A 88 0.09 7.52 12.55
C CYS A 88 -0.14 8.41 13.76
N THR A 89 -0.10 7.80 14.94
CA THR A 89 0.02 8.50 16.21
C THR A 89 1.49 8.86 16.42
N ILE A 90 1.80 10.15 16.35
CA ILE A 90 3.15 10.72 16.55
C ILE A 90 3.05 11.75 17.68
N CYS A 91 3.79 11.55 18.77
CA CYS A 91 3.72 12.40 19.96
C CYS A 91 2.28 12.54 20.49
N ASN A 92 1.56 11.40 20.62
CA ASN A 92 0.15 11.33 21.03
C ASN A 92 -0.85 12.08 20.14
N LEU A 93 -0.46 12.49 18.93
CA LEU A 93 -1.35 13.12 17.96
C LEU A 93 -1.45 12.27 16.71
N GLU A 94 -2.68 12.01 16.25
CA GLU A 94 -2.89 11.41 14.93
C GLU A 94 -2.50 12.42 13.85
N LYS A 95 -1.61 12.00 12.95
CA LYS A 95 -1.19 12.78 11.78
C LYS A 95 -1.38 11.95 10.53
N SER A 96 -1.91 12.56 9.48
CA SER A 96 -1.86 11.99 8.14
C SER A 96 -0.42 12.08 7.66
N THR A 97 0.19 10.92 7.40
CA THR A 97 1.61 10.87 7.04
C THR A 97 1.75 10.89 5.53
N SER A 98 1.26 9.85 4.84
CA SER A 98 1.47 9.71 3.41
C SER A 98 0.38 8.92 2.69
N SER A 99 0.45 8.95 1.36
CA SER A 99 -0.50 8.29 0.45
C SER A 99 0.21 7.55 -0.67
N ALA A 100 -0.35 6.44 -1.13
CA ALA A 100 0.09 5.74 -2.34
C ALA A 100 -1.11 5.25 -3.17
N SER A 101 -0.99 5.33 -4.49
CA SER A 101 -2.01 4.87 -5.42
C SER A 101 -1.48 3.71 -6.26
N VAL A 102 -2.31 2.70 -6.47
CA VAL A 102 -2.03 1.54 -7.33
C VAL A 102 -3.17 1.39 -8.33
N SER A 103 -2.80 1.28 -9.61
CA SER A 103 -3.72 0.98 -10.70
C SER A 103 -3.67 -0.51 -11.01
N SER A 104 -4.81 -1.07 -11.42
CA SER A 104 -4.89 -2.46 -11.87
C SER A 104 -4.17 -2.65 -13.20
N CYS A 105 -3.43 -3.76 -13.30
CA CYS A 105 -2.74 -4.22 -14.52
C CYS A 105 -3.68 -4.87 -15.55
N LEU A 106 -4.99 -4.98 -15.26
CA LEU A 106 -5.94 -5.59 -16.19
C LEU A 106 -6.13 -4.69 -17.44
N PRO A 107 -6.04 -5.26 -18.66
CA PRO A 107 -6.23 -4.51 -19.89
C PRO A 107 -7.66 -3.95 -19.98
N PRO A 108 -7.83 -2.71 -20.48
CA PRO A 108 -9.15 -2.10 -20.62
C PRO A 108 -9.86 -2.66 -21.87
N GLU A 109 -10.51 -3.83 -21.75
CA GLU A 109 -11.29 -4.42 -22.86
C GLU A 109 -12.76 -4.70 -22.46
N GLY A 110 -13.64 -3.70 -22.64
CA GLY A 110 -15.11 -3.89 -22.57
C GLY A 110 -15.79 -3.49 -21.25
N MET A 111 -17.13 -3.39 -21.32
CA MET A 111 -17.98 -2.93 -20.20
C MET A 111 -18.05 -3.91 -19.02
N SER A 112 -17.96 -5.23 -19.27
CA SER A 112 -17.93 -6.24 -18.20
C SER A 112 -16.67 -6.09 -17.34
N LEU A 113 -15.50 -5.91 -17.98
CA LEU A 113 -14.23 -5.69 -17.28
C LEU A 113 -14.23 -4.39 -16.45
N TYR A 114 -15.00 -3.37 -16.82
CA TYR A 114 -15.13 -2.14 -16.02
C TYR A 114 -15.93 -2.35 -14.74
N GLN A 115 -17.00 -3.14 -14.81
CA GLN A 115 -17.79 -3.53 -13.63
C GLN A 115 -16.95 -4.41 -12.69
N ASP A 116 -16.23 -5.39 -13.25
CA ASP A 116 -15.31 -6.24 -12.50
C ASP A 116 -14.20 -5.39 -11.85
N ARG A 117 -13.58 -4.48 -12.60
CA ARG A 117 -12.55 -3.59 -12.06
C ARG A 117 -13.09 -2.68 -10.95
N THR A 118 -14.29 -2.15 -11.11
CA THR A 118 -14.94 -1.35 -10.06
C THR A 118 -15.20 -2.18 -8.81
N HIS A 119 -15.63 -3.43 -8.98
CA HIS A 119 -15.79 -4.37 -7.87
C HIS A 119 -14.46 -4.60 -7.16
N HIS A 120 -13.38 -4.91 -7.88
CA HIS A 120 -12.05 -5.11 -7.31
C HIS A 120 -11.54 -3.88 -6.51
N VAL A 121 -11.77 -2.67 -7.04
CA VAL A 121 -11.38 -1.43 -6.34
C VAL A 121 -12.25 -1.19 -5.10
N THR A 122 -13.54 -1.50 -5.16
CA THR A 122 -14.45 -1.34 -4.02
C THR A 122 -14.10 -2.31 -2.90
N THR A 123 -13.86 -3.59 -3.23
CA THR A 123 -13.36 -4.59 -2.29
C THR A 123 -12.01 -4.17 -1.69
N ALA A 124 -11.09 -3.65 -2.51
CA ALA A 124 -9.81 -3.15 -2.02
C ALA A 124 -9.99 -2.00 -1.01
N ALA A 125 -10.90 -1.07 -1.27
CA ALA A 125 -11.20 0.02 -0.35
C ALA A 125 -11.78 -0.49 0.97
N GLN A 126 -12.66 -1.49 0.93
CA GLN A 126 -13.21 -2.14 2.13
C GLN A 126 -12.11 -2.79 2.96
N TRP A 127 -11.25 -3.61 2.33
CA TRP A 127 -10.11 -4.23 3.02
C TRP A 127 -9.21 -3.20 3.71
N ILE A 128 -8.93 -2.07 3.05
CA ILE A 128 -8.09 -1.02 3.65
C ILE A 128 -8.79 -0.34 4.84
N ASN A 129 -10.07 -0.03 4.71
CA ASN A 129 -10.81 0.73 5.72
C ASN A 129 -11.19 -0.09 6.95
N GLU A 130 -11.30 -1.42 6.80
CA GLU A 130 -11.77 -2.34 7.84
C GLU A 130 -10.61 -3.29 8.22
N ASP A 131 -10.55 -4.47 7.60
CA ASP A 131 -9.64 -5.57 7.97
C ASP A 131 -8.17 -5.16 8.15
N LEU A 132 -7.59 -4.48 7.15
CA LEU A 132 -6.18 -4.11 7.15
C LEU A 132 -5.89 -2.98 8.14
N SER A 133 -6.87 -2.10 8.40
CA SER A 133 -6.71 -1.03 9.39
C SER A 133 -6.62 -1.62 10.79
N ASP A 134 -7.38 -2.69 11.07
CA ASP A 134 -7.33 -3.39 12.35
C ASP A 134 -6.07 -4.25 12.48
N GLU A 135 -5.68 -4.98 11.44
CA GLU A 135 -4.48 -5.84 11.43
C GLU A 135 -3.17 -5.05 11.61
N LEU A 136 -3.09 -3.83 11.05
CA LEU A 136 -1.90 -2.99 11.12
C LEU A 136 -1.95 -1.94 12.23
N LYS A 137 -2.96 -1.97 13.08
CA LYS A 137 -3.06 -1.05 14.21
C LYS A 137 -1.88 -1.22 15.18
N ASP A 138 -1.38 -0.11 15.68
CA ASP A 138 -0.28 0.00 16.64
C ASP A 138 1.09 -0.52 16.16
N GLN A 139 1.19 -0.91 14.88
CA GLN A 139 2.45 -1.33 14.25
C GLN A 139 3.38 -0.13 14.00
N ASP A 140 4.69 -0.39 14.03
CA ASP A 140 5.70 0.62 13.69
C ASP A 140 5.78 0.77 12.16
N PRO A 141 5.49 1.97 11.59
CA PRO A 141 5.59 2.19 10.16
C PRO A 141 7.03 2.13 9.62
N CYS A 142 8.06 2.09 10.49
CA CYS A 142 9.46 1.93 10.12
C CYS A 142 9.89 0.47 9.92
N ASP A 143 9.09 -0.50 10.40
CA ASP A 143 9.33 -1.94 10.26
C ASP A 143 8.53 -2.49 9.06
N GLN A 144 9.03 -2.18 7.87
CA GLN A 144 8.40 -2.61 6.62
C GLN A 144 8.28 -4.14 6.52
N SER A 145 9.26 -4.88 7.02
CA SER A 145 9.26 -6.35 6.99
C SER A 145 8.09 -6.95 7.75
N GLU A 146 7.83 -6.46 8.96
CA GLU A 146 6.72 -6.94 9.79
C GLU A 146 5.36 -6.57 9.18
N VAL A 147 5.24 -5.34 8.67
CA VAL A 147 4.03 -4.89 7.98
C VAL A 147 3.75 -5.75 6.74
N ASP A 148 4.74 -5.96 5.88
CA ASP A 148 4.58 -6.77 4.67
C ASP A 148 4.32 -8.24 4.99
N ARG A 149 4.88 -8.76 6.09
CA ARG A 149 4.58 -10.11 6.58
C ARG A 149 3.10 -10.24 6.97
N ARG A 150 2.54 -9.27 7.70
CA ARG A 150 1.11 -9.24 8.06
C ARG A 150 0.23 -9.13 6.83
N LEU A 151 0.56 -8.22 5.91
CA LEU A 151 -0.14 -8.06 4.63
C LEU A 151 -0.11 -9.36 3.81
N SER A 152 1.04 -10.02 3.72
CA SER A 152 1.19 -11.33 3.05
C SER A 152 0.34 -12.40 3.71
N ASN A 153 0.32 -12.48 5.03
CA ASN A 153 -0.49 -13.46 5.76
C ASN A 153 -1.99 -13.22 5.54
N PHE A 154 -2.43 -11.96 5.62
CA PHE A 154 -3.80 -11.56 5.31
C PHE A 154 -4.18 -11.97 3.87
N PHE A 155 -3.32 -11.66 2.90
CA PHE A 155 -3.57 -12.00 1.50
C PHE A 155 -3.65 -13.52 1.27
N LYS A 156 -2.75 -14.30 1.89
CA LYS A 156 -2.77 -15.76 1.80
C LYS A 156 -4.04 -16.37 2.40
N ALA A 157 -4.53 -15.82 3.52
CA ALA A 157 -5.79 -16.24 4.13
C ALA A 157 -6.97 -16.00 3.18
N ARG A 158 -7.10 -14.78 2.63
CA ARG A 158 -8.17 -14.44 1.67
C ARG A 158 -8.09 -15.26 0.38
N LEU A 159 -6.88 -15.56 -0.09
CA LEU A 159 -6.69 -16.41 -1.26
C LEU A 159 -7.13 -17.86 -1.01
N GLN A 160 -6.91 -18.37 0.20
CA GLN A 160 -7.36 -19.72 0.56
C GLN A 160 -8.89 -19.76 0.68
N GLU A 161 -9.50 -18.76 1.33
CA GLU A 161 -10.96 -18.63 1.42
C GLU A 161 -11.63 -18.63 0.03
N ASP A 162 -11.06 -17.89 -0.93
CA ASP A 162 -11.58 -17.82 -2.30
C ASP A 162 -11.48 -19.18 -3.02
N LYS A 163 -10.36 -19.90 -2.86
CA LYS A 163 -10.21 -21.26 -3.40
C LYS A 163 -11.24 -22.22 -2.80
N ASP A 164 -11.46 -22.16 -1.49
CA ASP A 164 -12.42 -23.01 -0.80
C ASP A 164 -13.86 -22.72 -1.28
N ILE A 165 -14.20 -21.45 -1.50
CA ILE A 165 -15.49 -21.04 -2.09
C ILE A 165 -15.65 -21.60 -3.51
N GLN A 166 -14.63 -21.44 -4.37
CA GLN A 166 -14.66 -21.97 -5.74
C GLN A 166 -14.79 -23.49 -5.78
N GLU A 167 -14.10 -24.21 -4.88
CA GLU A 167 -14.23 -25.66 -4.75
C GLU A 167 -15.63 -26.09 -4.30
N MET A 168 -16.20 -25.40 -3.30
CA MET A 168 -17.59 -25.63 -2.85
C MET A 168 -18.61 -25.39 -3.97
N GLU A 169 -18.44 -24.32 -4.75
CA GLU A 169 -19.30 -24.02 -5.89
C GLU A 169 -19.18 -25.08 -6.99
N LYS A 170 -17.96 -25.52 -7.30
CA LYS A 170 -17.73 -26.59 -8.28
C LYS A 170 -18.38 -27.90 -7.85
N GLN A 171 -18.32 -28.25 -6.56
CA GLN A 171 -18.98 -29.42 -5.99
C GLN A 171 -20.52 -29.30 -6.07
N ARG A 172 -21.09 -28.12 -5.78
CA ARG A 172 -22.53 -27.85 -5.93
C ARG A 172 -23.00 -28.00 -7.37
N SER A 173 -22.25 -27.45 -8.33
CA SER A 173 -22.53 -27.56 -9.77
C SER A 173 -22.56 -29.02 -10.25
N LEU A 174 -21.58 -29.83 -9.83
CA LEU A 174 -21.51 -31.26 -10.16
C LEU A 174 -22.61 -32.11 -9.52
N THR A 175 -23.17 -31.66 -8.40
CA THR A 175 -24.28 -32.33 -7.72
C THR A 175 -25.62 -32.03 -8.41
N SER A 176 -25.76 -30.84 -9.00
CA SER A 176 -26.95 -30.44 -9.77
C SER A 176 -27.07 -31.17 -11.13
N THR A 177 -25.97 -31.56 -11.77
CA THR A 177 -25.99 -32.22 -13.09
C THR A 177 -26.39 -33.71 -13.03
N LYS A 178 -26.45 -34.33 -11.84
CA LYS A 178 -26.86 -35.75 -11.69
C LYS A 178 -28.37 -35.98 -11.74
N GLN A 179 -29.20 -34.94 -11.91
CA GLN A 179 -30.66 -35.03 -11.86
C GLN A 179 -31.41 -34.76 -13.17
N GLU A 180 -30.72 -34.55 -14.29
CA GLU A 180 -31.40 -34.37 -15.59
C GLU A 180 -31.08 -35.52 -16.54
N VAL A 181 -32.02 -36.46 -16.64
CA VAL A 181 -32.04 -37.52 -17.66
C VAL A 181 -32.94 -37.03 -18.80
N GLU A 182 -32.38 -36.83 -19.99
CA GLU A 182 -33.12 -36.81 -21.25
C GLU A 182 -32.32 -37.48 -22.39
N PRO A 183 -33.00 -37.97 -23.46
CA PRO A 183 -32.65 -39.21 -24.19
C PRO A 183 -31.72 -39.02 -25.41
N PRO A 184 -31.22 -40.11 -26.04
CA PRO A 184 -30.20 -40.05 -27.08
C PRO A 184 -30.79 -39.90 -28.50
N ALA A 185 -30.09 -39.18 -29.39
CA ALA A 185 -30.29 -39.20 -30.85
C ALA A 185 -28.95 -38.91 -31.60
N PRO A 186 -28.82 -39.16 -32.92
CA PRO A 186 -27.97 -40.21 -33.50
C PRO A 186 -26.67 -39.70 -34.19
N PRO A 187 -25.78 -40.58 -34.68
CA PRO A 187 -24.45 -40.20 -35.15
C PRO A 187 -24.44 -39.78 -36.63
N SER A 188 -23.64 -38.77 -36.99
CA SER A 188 -23.28 -38.54 -38.39
C SER A 188 -21.79 -38.19 -38.61
N ALA A 189 -21.18 -39.08 -39.41
CA ALA A 189 -20.11 -38.94 -40.40
C ALA A 189 -18.88 -38.04 -40.16
N LYS A 190 -17.73 -38.73 -40.13
CA LYS A 190 -16.36 -38.22 -40.34
C LYS A 190 -16.19 -37.59 -41.73
N THR A 191 -15.54 -36.42 -41.81
CA THR A 191 -14.76 -36.04 -43.01
C THR A 191 -13.47 -35.28 -42.65
N ARG A 192 -12.38 -36.06 -42.61
CA ARG A 192 -11.02 -35.86 -43.14
C ARG A 192 -10.35 -34.46 -43.12
N ASP A 193 -9.23 -34.43 -42.40
CA ASP A 193 -8.15 -33.44 -42.32
C ASP A 193 -7.64 -32.83 -43.65
N LYS A 194 -7.28 -31.55 -43.58
CA LYS A 194 -6.13 -31.00 -44.31
C LYS A 194 -5.35 -29.95 -43.47
N ARG A 195 -4.14 -30.38 -43.11
CA ARG A 195 -2.95 -29.70 -42.55
C ARG A 195 -2.80 -28.21 -42.91
N SER A 196 -2.50 -27.37 -41.92
CA SER A 196 -1.45 -26.36 -42.07
C SER A 196 -0.72 -26.14 -40.74
N THR A 197 0.57 -26.49 -40.74
CA THR A 197 1.52 -26.33 -39.66
C THR A 197 1.98 -24.88 -39.59
N GLY A 198 1.34 -24.09 -38.71
CA GLY A 198 1.94 -22.88 -38.16
C GLY A 198 2.49 -23.21 -36.77
N LYS A 199 3.78 -22.95 -36.52
CA LYS A 199 4.34 -23.01 -35.16
C LYS A 199 3.50 -22.12 -34.26
N LEU A 200 2.67 -22.74 -33.41
CA LEU A 200 1.96 -22.07 -32.35
C LEU A 200 3.00 -21.35 -31.49
N LEU A 201 2.87 -20.03 -31.41
CA LEU A 201 3.45 -19.26 -30.31
C LEU A 201 3.05 -19.99 -29.01
N PRO A 202 3.96 -20.14 -28.02
CA PRO A 202 3.59 -20.75 -26.76
C PRO A 202 2.30 -20.08 -26.25
N PRO A 203 1.31 -20.85 -25.76
CA PRO A 203 0.10 -20.28 -25.19
C PRO A 203 0.50 -19.23 -24.17
N ALA A 204 -0.08 -18.03 -24.27
CA ALA A 204 0.10 -17.00 -23.25
C ALA A 204 -0.13 -17.65 -21.88
N GLU A 205 0.82 -17.49 -20.95
CA GLU A 205 0.66 -17.95 -19.58
C GLU A 205 -0.72 -17.51 -19.08
N PRO A 206 -1.54 -18.44 -18.55
CA PRO A 206 -2.85 -18.08 -18.03
C PRO A 206 -2.66 -16.96 -17.01
N LEU A 207 -3.29 -15.82 -17.23
CA LEU A 207 -3.33 -14.74 -16.24
C LEU A 207 -3.83 -15.35 -14.94
N GLU A 208 -2.96 -15.41 -13.93
CA GLU A 208 -3.34 -15.91 -12.62
C GLU A 208 -4.60 -15.15 -12.17
N PRO A 209 -5.64 -15.86 -11.68
CA PRO A 209 -6.87 -15.21 -11.26
C PRO A 209 -6.54 -14.20 -10.16
N VAL A 210 -6.77 -12.92 -10.48
CA VAL A 210 -6.49 -11.81 -9.58
C VAL A 210 -7.59 -11.76 -8.53
N LEU A 211 -7.27 -12.13 -7.29
CA LEU A 211 -8.18 -12.02 -6.16
C LEU A 211 -8.74 -10.57 -6.06
N PRO A 212 -10.06 -10.38 -6.02
CA PRO A 212 -10.65 -9.06 -5.79
C PRO A 212 -10.08 -8.44 -4.51
N GLY A 213 -9.70 -7.17 -4.55
CA GLY A 213 -9.10 -6.50 -3.40
C GLY A 213 -7.57 -6.58 -3.31
N SER A 214 -6.90 -7.45 -4.07
CA SER A 214 -5.42 -7.62 -4.07
C SER A 214 -4.61 -6.32 -4.20
N MET A 215 -5.13 -5.32 -4.92
CA MET A 215 -4.49 -4.00 -5.05
C MET A 215 -4.29 -3.28 -3.72
N ALA A 216 -5.12 -3.59 -2.70
CA ALA A 216 -4.99 -3.03 -1.35
C ALA A 216 -3.62 -3.34 -0.75
N ILE A 217 -3.09 -4.55 -0.96
CA ILE A 217 -1.83 -5.00 -0.40
C ILE A 217 -0.68 -4.12 -0.87
N GLY A 218 -0.55 -3.94 -2.19
CA GLY A 218 0.50 -3.10 -2.77
C GLY A 218 0.33 -1.62 -2.42
N ALA A 219 -0.92 -1.12 -2.39
CA ALA A 219 -1.19 0.27 -2.05
C ALA A 219 -0.82 0.59 -0.59
N VAL A 220 -1.18 -0.28 0.35
CA VAL A 220 -0.86 -0.12 1.77
C VAL A 220 0.64 -0.29 2.00
N SER A 221 1.26 -1.34 1.46
CA SER A 221 2.70 -1.58 1.58
C SER A 221 3.53 -0.35 1.15
N LEU A 222 3.21 0.22 -0.03
CA LEU A 222 3.89 1.41 -0.53
C LEU A 222 3.60 2.68 0.30
N ALA A 223 2.37 2.84 0.81
CA ALA A 223 2.03 3.97 1.67
C ALA A 223 2.73 3.87 3.03
N VAL A 224 2.91 2.66 3.58
CA VAL A 224 3.67 2.45 4.81
C VAL A 224 5.16 2.74 4.56
N ALA A 225 5.74 2.27 3.47
CA ALA A 225 7.14 2.59 3.13
C ALA A 225 7.40 4.10 3.01
N LYS A 226 6.46 4.84 2.40
CA LYS A 226 6.51 6.31 2.37
C LYS A 226 6.43 6.92 3.76
N THR A 227 5.57 6.37 4.61
CA THR A 227 5.41 6.81 6.00
C THR A 227 6.67 6.56 6.81
N GLY A 228 7.29 5.38 6.71
CA GLY A 228 8.56 5.06 7.37
C GLY A 228 9.69 5.99 6.94
N ALA A 229 9.78 6.34 5.65
CA ALA A 229 10.75 7.32 5.15
C ALA A 229 10.52 8.71 5.77
N GLN A 230 9.26 9.16 5.85
CA GLN A 230 8.90 10.45 6.43
C GLN A 230 9.15 10.51 7.94
N VAL A 231 8.84 9.44 8.68
CA VAL A 231 9.10 9.31 10.12
C VAL A 231 10.61 9.37 10.40
N LYS A 232 11.42 8.66 9.60
CA LYS A 232 12.88 8.70 9.69
C LYS A 232 13.49 9.99 9.15
N ASN A 233 12.69 10.90 8.58
CA ASN A 233 13.12 12.12 7.92
C ASN A 233 14.20 11.87 6.84
N ILE A 234 14.02 10.83 6.03
CA ILE A 234 14.90 10.49 4.91
C ILE A 234 14.12 10.41 3.59
N PRO A 235 14.75 10.70 2.44
CA PRO A 235 14.12 10.48 1.15
C PRO A 235 13.71 9.02 0.93
N LEU A 236 12.57 8.79 0.26
CA LEU A 236 12.02 7.46 0.01
C LEU A 236 13.03 6.51 -0.65
N TYR A 237 13.81 6.98 -1.63
CA TYR A 237 14.79 6.12 -2.32
C TYR A 237 15.88 5.60 -1.38
N LYS A 238 16.32 6.41 -0.39
CA LYS A 238 17.27 5.96 0.64
C LYS A 238 16.62 4.97 1.60
N HIS A 239 15.36 5.22 1.97
CA HIS A 239 14.59 4.31 2.80
C HIS A 239 14.46 2.94 2.13
N VAL A 240 13.99 2.89 0.87
CA VAL A 240 13.86 1.63 0.11
C VAL A 240 15.20 0.90 -0.02
N ALA A 241 16.30 1.62 -0.23
CA ALA A 241 17.62 0.99 -0.27
C ALA A 241 18.03 0.39 1.09
N SER A 242 17.75 1.10 2.20
CA SER A 242 18.03 0.60 3.55
C SER A 242 17.20 -0.64 3.93
N LEU A 243 16.06 -0.89 3.27
CA LEU A 243 15.26 -2.09 3.49
C LEU A 243 15.92 -3.36 2.94
N ARG A 244 16.80 -3.24 1.94
CA ARG A 244 17.49 -4.37 1.32
C ARG A 244 18.74 -4.78 2.10
N ASP A 245 19.61 -3.80 2.36
CA ASP A 245 20.99 -4.05 2.81
C ASP A 245 21.22 -3.62 4.28
N HIS A 246 20.15 -3.34 5.03
CA HIS A 246 20.13 -2.75 6.39
C HIS A 246 20.78 -1.37 6.54
N GLU A 247 21.66 -0.98 5.62
CA GLU A 247 22.24 0.36 5.47
C GLU A 247 22.07 0.86 4.04
N ALA A 248 21.86 2.17 3.88
CA ALA A 248 21.77 2.77 2.56
C ALA A 248 23.16 2.79 1.89
N PRO A 249 23.27 2.45 0.59
CA PRO A 249 24.55 2.49 -0.10
C PRO A 249 25.10 3.92 -0.15
N GLY A 250 26.42 4.07 -0.01
CA GLY A 250 27.09 5.37 -0.10
C GLY A 250 26.99 6.01 -1.49
N GLN A 251 26.74 5.20 -2.53
CA GLN A 251 26.58 5.64 -3.91
C GLN A 251 25.27 5.10 -4.51
N PHE A 252 24.53 5.98 -5.17
CA PHE A 252 23.32 5.64 -5.91
C PHE A 252 23.57 5.79 -7.41
N HIS A 253 22.96 4.90 -8.19
CA HIS A 253 22.96 4.98 -9.65
C HIS A 253 21.59 5.39 -10.15
N ILE A 254 21.57 6.31 -11.11
CA ILE A 254 20.35 6.70 -11.81
C ILE A 254 20.15 5.73 -12.98
N PRO A 255 18.96 5.10 -13.12
CA PRO A 255 18.69 4.20 -14.23
C PRO A 255 18.64 4.95 -15.56
N ILE A 256 18.94 4.24 -16.64
CA ILE A 256 18.81 4.76 -18.00
C ILE A 256 17.32 4.94 -18.30
N LEU A 257 16.93 6.14 -18.71
CA LEU A 257 15.55 6.45 -19.07
C LEU A 257 15.23 5.89 -20.45
N LEU A 258 14.36 4.88 -20.51
CA LEU A 258 13.79 4.39 -21.75
C LEU A 258 12.47 5.12 -21.99
N VAL A 259 12.31 5.76 -23.16
CA VAL A 259 11.12 6.56 -23.46
C VAL A 259 10.31 5.90 -24.56
N THR A 260 9.07 5.52 -24.27
CA THR A 260 8.12 5.06 -25.29
C THR A 260 7.69 6.25 -26.15
N LEU A 261 8.10 6.25 -27.41
CA LEU A 261 7.74 7.30 -28.39
C LEU A 261 6.37 7.01 -29.02
N LEU A 262 6.09 5.73 -29.27
CA LEU A 262 4.83 5.29 -29.86
C LEU A 262 4.33 4.06 -29.12
N SER A 263 3.12 4.14 -28.58
CA SER A 263 2.36 2.97 -28.15
C SER A 263 1.63 2.38 -29.36
N CYS A 264 1.83 1.10 -29.59
CA CYS A 264 1.25 0.32 -30.66
C CYS A 264 0.37 -0.81 -30.09
N GLY A 265 -0.21 -1.64 -30.95
CA GLY A 265 -1.04 -2.75 -30.51
C GLY A 265 -2.07 -3.11 -31.56
N LYS A 266 -2.98 -4.05 -31.24
CA LYS A 266 -3.92 -4.65 -32.20
C LYS A 266 -4.76 -3.64 -33.00
N THR A 267 -5.06 -2.48 -32.41
CA THR A 267 -5.83 -1.39 -33.02
C THR A 267 -5.00 -0.43 -33.87
N SER A 268 -3.67 -0.59 -33.88
CA SER A 268 -2.75 0.28 -34.63
C SER A 268 -2.73 -0.07 -36.12
N PRO A 269 -2.57 0.93 -37.01
CA PRO A 269 -2.64 0.71 -38.45
C PRO A 269 -1.44 -0.06 -39.01
N GLY A 270 -1.69 -0.87 -40.03
CA GLY A 270 -0.64 -1.53 -40.82
C GLY A 270 0.18 -2.52 -40.00
N LYS A 271 1.51 -2.51 -40.19
CA LYS A 271 2.42 -3.44 -39.47
C LYS A 271 2.66 -3.04 -38.01
N LEU A 272 2.21 -1.85 -37.59
CA LEU A 272 2.32 -1.43 -36.19
C LEU A 272 1.44 -2.29 -35.28
N CYS A 273 0.44 -3.00 -35.81
CA CYS A 273 -0.34 -3.95 -35.02
C CYS A 273 0.46 -5.16 -34.50
N LEU A 274 1.66 -5.38 -35.04
CA LEU A 274 2.59 -6.43 -34.63
C LEU A 274 3.59 -5.97 -33.56
N LEU A 275 3.54 -4.70 -33.16
CA LEU A 275 4.42 -4.11 -32.16
C LEU A 275 3.56 -3.61 -30.99
N GLU A 276 4.11 -3.66 -29.77
CA GLU A 276 3.49 -3.07 -28.59
C GLU A 276 3.99 -1.65 -28.35
N GLU A 277 5.30 -1.42 -28.47
CA GLU A 277 5.91 -0.12 -28.21
C GLU A 277 7.12 0.13 -29.11
N VAL A 278 7.33 1.40 -29.49
CA VAL A 278 8.58 1.89 -30.09
C VAL A 278 9.28 2.75 -29.04
N ILE A 279 10.47 2.31 -28.60
CA ILE A 279 11.18 2.87 -27.46
C ILE A 279 12.48 3.55 -27.92
N LEU A 280 12.69 4.78 -27.48
CA LEU A 280 13.96 5.49 -27.58
C LEU A 280 14.91 5.03 -26.48
N ILE A 281 16.08 4.56 -26.89
CA ILE A 281 17.17 4.19 -25.97
C ILE A 281 18.26 5.27 -26.05
N PRO A 282 18.43 6.11 -25.02
CA PRO A 282 19.44 7.17 -25.03
C PRO A 282 20.85 6.59 -24.87
N LYS A 283 21.85 7.39 -25.26
CA LYS A 283 23.25 6.99 -25.14
C LYS A 283 23.70 6.98 -23.68
N MET A 284 24.56 6.03 -23.35
CA MET A 284 25.20 5.92 -22.03
C MET A 284 25.91 7.24 -21.65
N GLY A 285 25.77 7.65 -20.38
CA GLY A 285 26.45 8.82 -19.82
C GLY A 285 25.70 10.16 -19.97
N GLN A 286 24.54 10.18 -20.62
CA GLN A 286 23.69 11.38 -20.66
C GLN A 286 22.93 11.55 -19.33
N GLN A 287 22.78 12.79 -18.86
CA GLN A 287 21.95 13.08 -17.68
C GLN A 287 20.46 12.96 -18.02
N VAL A 288 19.64 12.51 -17.05
CA VAL A 288 18.16 12.38 -17.23
C VAL A 288 17.53 13.66 -17.78
N LYS A 289 17.94 14.83 -17.28
CA LYS A 289 17.44 16.13 -17.74
C LYS A 289 17.72 16.36 -19.23
N GLN A 290 18.90 15.95 -19.72
CA GLN A 290 19.27 16.07 -21.13
C GLN A 290 18.44 15.11 -21.99
N ILE A 291 18.28 13.86 -21.53
CA ILE A 291 17.47 12.87 -22.23
C ILE A 291 16.02 13.36 -22.40
N ILE A 292 15.43 13.91 -21.33
CA ILE A 292 14.08 14.49 -21.38
C ILE A 292 14.04 15.65 -22.38
N GLY A 293 15.01 16.58 -22.33
CA GLY A 293 15.07 17.71 -23.26
C GLY A 293 15.13 17.26 -24.72
N MET A 294 16.05 16.34 -25.03
CA MET A 294 16.18 15.78 -26.39
C MET A 294 14.93 15.04 -26.84
N THR A 295 14.25 14.32 -25.93
CA THR A 295 13.05 13.56 -26.30
C THR A 295 11.85 14.47 -26.58
N LEU A 296 11.77 15.63 -25.91
CA LEU A 296 10.73 16.62 -26.17
C LEU A 296 10.93 17.40 -27.48
N GLU A 297 12.14 17.34 -28.06
CA GLU A 297 12.47 17.97 -29.35
C GLU A 297 12.24 17.05 -30.56
N LEU A 298 11.92 15.77 -30.34
CA LEU A 298 11.57 14.79 -31.38
C LEU A 298 10.12 14.96 -31.85
#